data_AF-A0A7S2K2A0-F1
#
_entry.id   AF-A0A7S2K2A0-F1
#
_cell.length_a   1.000
_cell.length_b   1.000
_cell.length_c   1.000
_cell.angle_alpha   90.00
_cell.angle_beta   90.00
_cell.angle_gamma   90.00
#
_symmetry.space_group_name_H-M   'P 1'
#
loop_
_entity.id
_entity.type
_entity.pdbx_description
1 polymer ?
#
loop_
_entity_poly.entity_id
_entity_poly.type
_entity_poly.pdbx_seq_one_letter_code
_entity_poly.pdbx_strand_id
1 'polypeptide(L)'
;VFHWMGMRFRELVLAVARNASGYSLGRDELDRRTFNAGLLHCDVERSFWVGMFALNYHRTTRTGHPMSDLAILDCVLGSMSGVLLVVDPQMRIASRTWCAFEIYEATRAKLRVAFAGEPAERLRTSDVVFLGLQHCSANSDVEHSAILKHCQSEVGLDVFDREVEAVFVRAVRELVWRRAFQDDDVDTVVSLIERRMDVNVMVSRHDTALTWVTQYGGPRMLPALLGGEPALDLPVAGGW
;
A
#
# COMPACT_ATOMS: atom_id res chain seq x y z
N VAL A 1 -20.06 3.98 -11.84
CA VAL A 1 -19.49 5.17 -11.16
C VAL A 1 -18.23 4.71 -10.46
N PHE A 2 -17.06 5.24 -10.81
CA PHE A 2 -15.84 4.91 -10.08
C PHE A 2 -15.92 5.61 -8.74
N HIS A 3 -16.01 4.84 -7.65
CA HIS A 3 -16.04 5.40 -6.31
C HIS A 3 -14.60 5.59 -5.83
N TRP A 4 -14.05 6.76 -6.14
CA TRP A 4 -12.83 7.27 -5.52
C TRP A 4 -13.22 7.76 -4.13
N MET A 5 -13.39 6.84 -3.17
CA MET A 5 -13.84 7.21 -1.83
C MET A 5 -12.68 7.80 -1.04
N GLY A 6 -12.62 9.13 -0.98
CA GLY A 6 -11.72 9.88 -0.09
C GLY A 6 -10.37 10.30 -0.67
N MET A 7 -10.04 9.90 -1.92
CA MET A 7 -8.82 10.31 -2.62
C MET A 7 -9.16 10.97 -3.95
N ARG A 8 -8.49 12.07 -4.29
CA ARG A 8 -8.67 12.73 -5.60
C ARG A 8 -8.06 11.88 -6.72
N PHE A 9 -8.64 11.91 -7.92
CA PHE A 9 -8.11 11.17 -9.09
C PHE A 9 -6.60 11.37 -9.28
N ARG A 10 -6.17 12.63 -9.19
CA ARG A 10 -4.77 13.02 -9.28
C ARG A 10 -3.89 12.32 -8.23
N GLU A 11 -4.35 12.22 -6.99
CA GLU A 11 -3.59 11.60 -5.90
C GLU A 11 -3.41 10.10 -6.10
N LEU A 12 -4.43 9.41 -6.62
CA LEU A 12 -4.29 7.99 -6.95
C LEU A 12 -3.22 7.79 -8.03
N VAL A 13 -3.29 8.58 -9.11
CA VAL A 13 -2.37 8.48 -10.24
C VAL A 13 -0.95 8.77 -9.77
N LEU A 14 -0.75 9.77 -8.91
CA LEU A 14 0.55 10.04 -8.31
C LEU A 14 1.02 8.90 -7.40
N ALA A 15 0.13 8.28 -6.60
CA ALA A 15 0.50 7.15 -5.75
C ALA A 15 0.93 5.93 -6.58
N VAL A 16 0.21 5.63 -7.67
CA VAL A 16 0.57 4.57 -8.62
C VAL A 16 1.89 4.89 -9.30
N ALA A 17 2.04 6.09 -9.86
CA ALA A 17 3.28 6.52 -10.53
C ALA A 17 4.48 6.52 -9.57
N ARG A 18 4.27 6.89 -8.30
CA ARG A 18 5.31 6.86 -7.27
C ARG A 18 5.74 5.43 -6.93
N ASN A 19 4.79 4.51 -6.84
CA ASN A 19 5.12 3.10 -6.66
C ASN A 19 5.87 2.55 -7.89
N ALA A 20 5.43 2.93 -9.09
CA ALA A 20 6.02 2.53 -10.35
C ALA A 20 7.47 3.01 -10.53
N SER A 21 7.75 4.25 -10.14
CA SER A 21 9.10 4.82 -10.16
C SER A 21 9.99 4.29 -9.04
N GLY A 22 9.47 3.45 -8.15
CA GLY A 22 10.25 2.95 -7.03
C GLY A 22 10.56 4.02 -6.00
N TYR A 23 9.70 5.03 -5.86
CA TYR A 23 9.85 6.11 -4.88
C TYR A 23 11.08 7.01 -5.07
N SER A 24 11.73 6.96 -6.24
CA SER A 24 12.93 7.77 -6.56
C SER A 24 12.63 9.23 -6.89
N LEU A 25 11.38 9.54 -7.25
CA LEU A 25 10.95 10.88 -7.61
C LEU A 25 10.21 11.55 -6.45
N GLY A 26 10.52 12.81 -6.20
CA GLY A 26 9.72 13.69 -5.33
C GLY A 26 8.33 13.94 -5.90
N ARG A 27 7.40 14.39 -5.04
CA ARG A 27 5.99 14.59 -5.42
C ARG A 27 5.82 15.61 -6.55
N ASP A 28 6.48 16.75 -6.47
CA ASP A 28 6.37 17.82 -7.46
C ASP A 28 6.92 17.38 -8.83
N GLU A 29 7.99 16.59 -8.80
CA GLU A 29 8.58 16.01 -10.01
C GLU A 29 7.66 14.97 -10.65
N LEU A 30 7.09 14.08 -9.85
CA LEU A 30 6.08 13.12 -10.28
C LEU A 30 4.86 13.82 -10.88
N ASP A 31 4.39 14.87 -10.23
CA ASP A 31 3.24 15.62 -10.69
C ASP A 31 3.48 16.32 -12.02
N ARG A 32 4.63 17.00 -12.13
CA ARG A 32 5.09 17.63 -13.36
C ARG A 32 5.20 16.61 -14.50
N ARG A 33 5.82 15.46 -14.27
CA ARG A 33 5.96 14.41 -15.30
C ARG A 33 4.64 13.76 -15.69
N THR A 34 3.75 13.55 -14.71
CA THR A 34 2.51 12.81 -14.93
C THR A 34 1.43 13.67 -15.61
N PHE A 35 1.30 14.93 -15.22
CA PHE A 35 0.20 15.78 -15.66
C PHE A 35 0.61 16.95 -16.58
N ASN A 36 1.85 17.43 -16.50
CA ASN A 36 2.25 18.66 -17.22
C ASN A 36 3.17 18.37 -18.42
N ALA A 37 4.07 17.41 -18.32
CA ALA A 37 5.04 17.10 -19.37
C ALA A 37 4.60 15.97 -20.32
N GLY A 38 3.55 15.23 -19.94
CA GLY A 38 3.22 13.93 -20.52
C GLY A 38 4.26 12.88 -20.09
N LEU A 39 3.81 11.73 -19.58
CA LEU A 39 4.72 10.60 -19.36
C LEU A 39 5.25 10.16 -20.72
N LEU A 40 6.51 10.46 -21.02
CA LEU A 40 7.19 9.90 -22.18
C LEU A 40 7.06 8.38 -22.10
N HIS A 41 6.59 7.78 -23.19
CA HIS A 41 6.20 6.38 -23.32
C HIS A 41 7.28 5.35 -22.89
N CYS A 42 8.51 5.80 -22.65
CA CYS A 42 9.71 5.02 -22.43
C CYS A 42 10.08 4.75 -20.95
N ASP A 43 9.49 5.42 -19.96
CA ASP A 43 9.96 5.32 -18.56
C ASP A 43 9.13 4.41 -17.64
N VAL A 44 8.05 3.81 -18.14
CA VAL A 44 7.19 2.95 -17.33
C VAL A 44 7.26 1.52 -17.87
N GLU A 45 8.26 0.75 -17.42
CA GLU A 45 8.46 -0.67 -17.75
C GLU A 45 7.30 -1.60 -17.34
N ARG A 46 6.27 -1.08 -16.66
CA ARG A 46 5.15 -1.87 -16.12
C ARG A 46 3.81 -1.23 -16.43
N SER A 47 2.93 -2.00 -17.05
CA SER A 47 1.50 -1.71 -17.03
C SER A 47 0.97 -2.04 -15.64
N PHE A 48 0.51 -1.04 -14.90
CA PHE A 48 -0.17 -1.26 -13.63
C PHE A 48 -1.65 -1.48 -13.90
N TRP A 49 -2.13 -2.68 -13.58
CA TRP A 49 -3.55 -2.84 -13.30
C TRP A 49 -3.81 -2.13 -11.97
N VAL A 50 -4.33 -0.91 -12.05
CA VAL A 50 -5.00 -0.31 -10.90
C VAL A 50 -6.19 -1.21 -10.64
N GLY A 51 -6.18 -1.92 -9.51
CA GLY A 51 -7.30 -2.69 -9.01
C GLY A 51 -8.48 -1.76 -8.74
N MET A 52 -9.17 -1.36 -9.80
CA MET A 52 -10.54 -0.88 -9.78
C MET A 52 -11.47 -2.10 -9.86
N PHE A 53 -11.23 -3.14 -9.06
CA PHE A 53 -12.20 -4.24 -8.90
C PHE A 53 -13.38 -3.81 -8.02
N ALA A 54 -13.73 -2.52 -8.04
CA ALA A 54 -15.10 -2.10 -7.82
C ALA A 54 -15.87 -2.26 -9.14
N LEU A 55 -16.36 -3.48 -9.39
CA LEU A 55 -17.63 -3.77 -10.06
C LEU A 55 -18.24 -2.58 -10.83
N ASN A 56 -17.70 -2.25 -12.00
CA ASN A 56 -18.46 -1.53 -13.04
C ASN A 56 -18.70 -2.41 -14.28
N TYR A 57 -18.34 -3.69 -14.22
CA TYR A 57 -18.78 -4.76 -15.11
C TYR A 57 -19.10 -5.91 -14.13
N HIS A 58 -20.35 -6.31 -13.85
CA HIS A 58 -21.40 -6.70 -14.78
C HIS A 58 -22.80 -6.35 -14.20
N ARG A 59 -23.40 -5.23 -14.64
CA ARG A 59 -24.88 -5.11 -14.61
C ARG A 59 -25.54 -5.81 -15.82
N THR A 60 -24.75 -6.50 -16.64
CA THR A 60 -25.21 -7.14 -17.88
C THR A 60 -24.38 -8.38 -18.20
N THR A 61 -24.70 -9.52 -17.58
CA THR A 61 -24.69 -10.79 -18.31
C THR A 61 -26.14 -11.17 -18.59
N ARG A 62 -26.72 -10.47 -19.56
CA ARG A 62 -27.89 -10.92 -20.33
C ARG A 62 -27.56 -12.15 -21.21
N THR A 63 -26.34 -12.66 -21.14
CA THR A 63 -25.81 -13.74 -21.99
C THR A 63 -25.38 -14.93 -21.14
N GLY A 64 -26.36 -15.71 -20.67
CA GLY A 64 -26.36 -17.19 -20.56
C GLY A 64 -25.24 -17.98 -19.88
N HIS A 65 -24.12 -17.40 -19.46
CA HIS A 65 -23.04 -18.10 -18.77
C HIS A 65 -22.74 -17.42 -17.43
N PRO A 66 -23.06 -18.06 -16.30
CA PRO A 66 -22.87 -17.49 -14.97
C PRO A 66 -21.48 -17.86 -14.48
N MET A 67 -20.44 -17.13 -14.88
CA MET A 67 -19.30 -17.05 -13.96
C MET A 67 -19.75 -16.17 -12.80
N SER A 68 -19.72 -16.73 -11.58
CA SER A 68 -19.90 -15.94 -10.38
C SER A 68 -18.82 -14.87 -10.32
N ASP A 69 -19.08 -13.74 -9.65
CA ASP A 69 -18.08 -12.68 -9.46
C ASP A 69 -16.77 -13.23 -8.86
N LEU A 70 -16.87 -14.31 -8.05
CA LEU A 70 -15.73 -15.06 -7.52
C LEU A 70 -14.91 -15.77 -8.60
N ALA A 71 -15.54 -16.42 -9.58
CA ALA A 71 -14.82 -17.08 -10.67
C ALA A 71 -14.07 -16.08 -11.58
N ILE A 72 -14.61 -14.86 -11.71
CA ILE A 72 -13.92 -13.76 -12.40
C ILE A 72 -12.69 -13.33 -11.59
N LEU A 73 -12.84 -13.15 -10.27
CA LEU A 73 -11.73 -12.81 -9.39
C LEU A 73 -10.61 -13.85 -9.49
N ASP A 74 -10.93 -15.14 -9.42
CA ASP A 74 -9.95 -16.24 -9.55
C ASP A 74 -9.20 -16.18 -10.89
N CYS A 75 -9.93 -15.96 -11.99
CA CYS A 75 -9.35 -15.85 -13.33
C CYS A 75 -8.37 -14.65 -13.44
N VAL A 76 -8.76 -13.51 -12.87
CA VAL A 76 -7.92 -12.32 -12.83
C VAL A 76 -6.68 -12.57 -11.98
N LEU A 77 -6.83 -13.01 -10.73
CA LEU A 77 -5.71 -13.23 -9.82
C LEU A 77 -4.72 -14.26 -10.39
N GLY A 78 -5.20 -15.29 -11.08
CA GLY A 78 -4.36 -16.28 -11.77
C GLY A 78 -3.45 -15.71 -12.87
N SER A 79 -3.75 -14.52 -13.39
CA SER A 79 -2.96 -13.82 -14.41
C SER A 79 -2.06 -12.71 -13.86
N MET A 80 -2.19 -12.36 -12.58
CA MET A 80 -1.49 -11.24 -11.95
C MET A 80 -0.16 -11.67 -11.31
N SER A 81 0.80 -10.75 -11.27
CA SER A 81 2.06 -10.92 -10.51
C SER A 81 1.98 -10.39 -9.08
N GLY A 82 0.91 -9.67 -8.74
CA GLY A 82 0.75 -8.98 -7.46
C GLY A 82 -0.43 -8.01 -7.48
N VAL A 83 -0.83 -7.55 -6.29
CA VAL A 83 -1.89 -6.58 -6.07
C VAL A 83 -1.30 -5.32 -5.46
N LEU A 84 -1.62 -4.16 -6.05
CA LEU A 84 -1.27 -2.86 -5.50
C LEU A 84 -2.54 -2.18 -4.98
N LEU A 85 -2.65 -2.01 -3.67
CA LEU A 85 -3.74 -1.25 -3.05
C LEU A 85 -3.32 0.21 -2.89
N VAL A 86 -4.07 1.14 -3.49
CA VAL A 86 -3.84 2.56 -3.33
C VAL A 86 -4.72 3.11 -2.21
N VAL A 87 -4.09 3.57 -1.13
CA VAL A 87 -4.75 3.91 0.14
C VAL A 87 -4.81 5.40 0.39
N ASP A 88 -5.97 5.89 0.84
CA ASP A 88 -6.13 7.24 1.36
C ASP A 88 -5.33 7.44 2.67
N PRO A 89 -5.06 8.69 3.08
CA PRO A 89 -4.26 8.94 4.28
C PRO A 89 -4.83 8.30 5.56
N GLN A 90 -6.14 8.09 5.61
CA GLN A 90 -6.80 7.48 6.75
C GLN A 90 -6.97 5.96 6.61
N MET A 91 -6.47 5.35 5.54
CA MET A 91 -6.58 3.91 5.23
C MET A 91 -8.03 3.42 5.14
N ARG A 92 -8.99 4.30 4.85
CA ARG A 92 -10.42 3.96 4.78
C ARG A 92 -10.71 2.93 3.69
N ILE A 93 -9.97 2.95 2.59
CA ILE A 93 -10.17 1.96 1.54
C ILE A 93 -9.86 0.53 2.03
N ALA A 94 -8.88 0.38 2.93
CA ALA A 94 -8.52 -0.93 3.46
C ALA A 94 -9.53 -1.46 4.49
N SER A 95 -10.39 -0.59 5.04
CA SER A 95 -11.54 -1.00 5.87
C SER A 95 -12.81 -1.25 5.06
N ARG A 96 -12.69 -1.47 3.74
CA ARG A 96 -13.78 -1.90 2.86
C ARG A 96 -13.81 -3.42 2.79
N THR A 97 -15.02 -3.96 2.85
CA THR A 97 -15.26 -5.42 2.87
C THR A 97 -14.59 -6.12 1.70
N TRP A 98 -14.75 -5.56 0.49
CA TRP A 98 -14.11 -6.09 -0.71
C TRP A 98 -12.60 -5.97 -0.71
N CYS A 99 -12.05 -4.86 -0.25
CA CYS A 99 -10.60 -4.70 -0.22
C CYS A 99 -9.97 -5.70 0.76
N ALA A 100 -10.58 -5.92 1.92
CA ALA A 100 -10.17 -6.99 2.84
C ALA A 100 -10.24 -8.37 2.17
N PHE A 101 -11.33 -8.65 1.45
CA PHE A 101 -11.51 -9.91 0.73
C PHE A 101 -10.47 -10.11 -0.39
N GLU A 102 -10.19 -9.09 -1.19
CA GLU A 102 -9.17 -9.13 -2.25
C GLU A 102 -7.76 -9.29 -1.69
N ILE A 103 -7.44 -8.64 -0.57
CA ILE A 103 -6.15 -8.85 0.13
C ILE A 103 -6.01 -10.32 0.52
N TYR A 104 -7.07 -10.90 1.09
CA TYR A 104 -7.08 -12.31 1.49
C TYR A 104 -6.91 -13.25 0.30
N GLU A 105 -7.71 -13.11 -0.76
CA GLU A 105 -7.62 -13.97 -1.95
C GLU A 105 -6.26 -13.84 -2.65
N ALA A 106 -5.71 -12.63 -2.75
CA ALA A 106 -4.36 -12.42 -3.26
C ALA A 106 -3.30 -13.11 -2.39
N THR A 107 -3.47 -13.07 -1.07
CA THR A 107 -2.55 -13.71 -0.12
C THR A 107 -2.60 -15.24 -0.25
N ARG A 108 -3.80 -15.83 -0.36
CA ARG A 108 -3.97 -17.26 -0.63
C ARG A 108 -3.38 -17.71 -1.96
N ALA A 109 -3.53 -16.88 -2.98
CA ALA A 109 -2.90 -17.08 -4.29
C ALA A 109 -1.38 -16.84 -4.27
N LYS A 110 -0.78 -16.52 -3.11
CA LYS A 110 0.64 -16.21 -2.92
C LYS A 110 1.12 -15.03 -3.77
N LEU A 111 0.21 -14.13 -4.10
CA LEU A 111 0.52 -12.90 -4.82
C LEU A 111 1.12 -11.88 -3.86
N ARG A 112 2.05 -11.06 -4.38
CA ARG A 112 2.58 -9.94 -3.61
C ARG A 112 1.49 -8.88 -3.45
N VAL A 113 1.06 -8.61 -2.22
CA VAL A 113 0.21 -7.47 -1.88
C VAL A 113 1.08 -6.31 -1.40
N ALA A 114 1.01 -5.17 -2.09
CA ALA A 114 1.74 -3.95 -1.77
C ALA A 114 0.77 -2.77 -1.64
N PHE A 115 1.10 -1.80 -0.79
CA PHE A 115 0.29 -0.59 -0.63
C PHE A 115 1.04 0.62 -1.22
N ALA A 116 0.29 1.57 -1.77
CA ALA A 116 0.78 2.87 -2.21
C ALA A 116 -0.15 4.00 -1.74
N GLY A 117 0.39 5.15 -1.40
CA GLY A 117 -0.39 6.27 -0.87
C GLY A 117 0.47 7.17 0.00
N GLU A 118 -0.17 8.05 0.75
CA GLU A 118 0.48 8.92 1.72
C GLU A 118 -0.25 8.77 3.06
N PRO A 119 0.33 8.07 4.04
CA PRO A 119 -0.35 7.79 5.30
C PRO A 119 -0.45 9.08 6.12
N ALA A 120 -1.57 9.26 6.82
CA ALA A 120 -1.72 10.39 7.74
C ALA A 120 -0.66 10.33 8.85
N GLU A 121 -0.20 11.49 9.33
CA GLU A 121 0.85 11.59 10.36
C GLU A 121 0.55 10.76 11.61
N ARG A 122 -0.71 10.65 12.02
CA ARG A 122 -1.11 9.82 13.16
C ARG A 122 -0.69 8.34 13.04
N LEU A 123 -0.52 7.82 11.82
CA LEU A 123 -0.11 6.43 11.58
C LEU A 123 1.41 6.23 11.78
N ARG A 124 2.19 7.31 11.93
CA ARG A 124 3.62 7.25 12.24
C ARG A 124 3.87 6.77 13.67
N THR A 125 2.98 7.13 14.59
CA THR A 125 3.14 6.89 16.03
C THR A 125 2.06 5.99 16.63
N SER A 126 0.98 5.70 15.91
CA SER A 126 -0.09 4.82 16.40
C SER A 126 0.15 3.36 16.05
N ASP A 127 -0.42 2.45 16.83
CA ASP A 127 -0.53 1.06 16.42
C ASP A 127 -1.54 0.95 15.27
N VAL A 128 -1.13 0.25 14.22
CA VAL A 128 -1.98 -0.06 13.08
C VAL A 128 -2.75 -1.32 13.41
N VAL A 129 -4.07 -1.24 13.38
CA VAL A 129 -4.96 -2.37 13.69
C VAL A 129 -5.94 -2.56 12.54
N PHE A 130 -6.12 -3.80 12.12
CA PHE A 130 -7.22 -4.17 11.24
C PHE A 130 -8.44 -4.50 12.09
N LEU A 131 -9.57 -3.84 11.85
CA LEU A 131 -10.76 -3.99 12.70
C LEU A 131 -11.51 -5.32 12.48
N GLY A 132 -11.12 -6.12 11.49
CA GLY A 132 -11.83 -7.36 11.14
C GLY A 132 -12.91 -7.15 10.07
N LEU A 133 -13.25 -8.22 9.36
CA LEU A 133 -14.17 -8.21 8.23
C LEU A 133 -15.58 -7.76 8.64
N GLN A 134 -16.03 -8.13 9.84
CA GLN A 134 -17.35 -7.75 10.38
C GLN A 134 -17.51 -6.24 10.58
N HIS A 135 -16.40 -5.53 10.78
CA HIS A 135 -16.37 -4.08 11.00
C HIS A 135 -16.04 -3.29 9.73
N CYS A 136 -15.79 -3.99 8.62
CA CYS A 136 -15.52 -3.36 7.35
C CYS A 136 -16.79 -2.75 6.75
N SER A 137 -16.67 -1.59 6.12
CA SER A 137 -17.79 -0.95 5.43
C SER A 137 -18.03 -1.57 4.05
N ALA A 138 -19.28 -1.57 3.60
CA ALA A 138 -19.69 -2.04 2.27
C ALA A 138 -20.55 -0.98 1.56
N ASN A 139 -20.84 -1.19 0.28
CA ASN A 139 -21.83 -0.38 -0.45
C ASN A 139 -23.26 -0.90 -0.25
N SER A 140 -23.39 -2.18 0.13
CA SER A 140 -24.66 -2.86 0.35
C SER A 140 -24.52 -3.88 1.46
N ASP A 141 -25.54 -3.96 2.32
CA ASP A 141 -25.61 -4.98 3.38
C ASP A 141 -25.74 -6.40 2.81
N VAL A 142 -26.37 -6.55 1.63
CA VAL A 142 -26.53 -7.84 0.95
C VAL A 142 -25.17 -8.39 0.54
N GLU A 143 -24.34 -7.52 -0.04
CA GLU A 143 -22.99 -7.81 -0.48
C GLU A 143 -22.06 -8.13 0.70
N HIS A 144 -22.11 -7.30 1.74
CA HIS A 144 -21.37 -7.53 2.98
C HIS A 144 -21.71 -8.89 3.61
N SER A 145 -23.01 -9.19 3.71
CA SER A 145 -23.51 -10.45 4.27
C SER A 145 -23.09 -11.65 3.43
N ALA A 146 -23.05 -11.51 2.10
CA ALA A 146 -22.62 -12.57 1.20
C ALA A 146 -21.14 -12.91 1.39
N ILE A 147 -20.26 -11.89 1.46
CA ILE A 147 -18.82 -12.08 1.70
C ILE A 147 -18.58 -12.66 3.09
N LEU A 148 -19.23 -12.11 4.14
CA LEU A 148 -19.11 -12.65 5.50
C LEU A 148 -19.50 -14.12 5.55
N LYS A 149 -20.63 -14.48 4.95
CA LYS A 149 -21.09 -15.88 4.92
C LYS A 149 -20.10 -16.77 4.18
N HIS A 150 -19.57 -16.31 3.05
CA HIS A 150 -18.57 -17.04 2.27
C HIS A 150 -17.27 -17.25 3.06
N CYS A 151 -16.68 -16.20 3.63
CA CYS A 151 -15.48 -16.33 4.46
C CYS A 151 -15.72 -17.23 5.68
N GLN A 152 -16.88 -17.11 6.33
CA GLN A 152 -17.24 -17.95 7.46
C GLN A 152 -17.35 -19.44 7.10
N SER A 153 -17.87 -19.78 5.91
CA SER A 153 -18.03 -21.17 5.49
C SER A 153 -16.74 -21.78 4.95
N GLU A 154 -15.94 -21.02 4.20
CA GLU A 154 -14.76 -21.55 3.50
C GLU A 154 -13.49 -21.58 4.36
N VAL A 155 -13.30 -20.62 5.27
CA VAL A 155 -12.06 -20.56 6.09
C VAL A 155 -12.30 -20.29 7.58
N GLY A 156 -13.39 -19.61 7.93
CA GLY A 156 -13.65 -19.09 9.26
C GLY A 156 -13.09 -17.68 9.47
N LEU A 157 -13.90 -16.79 10.05
CA LEU A 157 -13.58 -15.36 10.14
C LEU A 157 -12.29 -15.07 10.93
N ASP A 158 -11.97 -15.82 11.98
CA ASP A 158 -10.75 -15.62 12.77
C ASP A 158 -9.46 -15.92 11.98
N VAL A 159 -9.53 -16.83 11.01
CA VAL A 159 -8.39 -17.15 10.13
C VAL A 159 -8.25 -16.06 9.07
N PHE A 160 -9.37 -15.69 8.45
CA PHE A 160 -9.44 -14.59 7.49
C PHE A 160 -8.86 -13.29 8.08
N ASP A 161 -9.38 -12.86 9.24
CA ASP A 161 -9.02 -11.59 9.85
C ASP A 161 -7.53 -11.53 10.22
N ARG A 162 -6.98 -12.64 10.73
CA ARG A 162 -5.55 -12.75 11.07
C ARG A 162 -4.64 -12.66 9.85
N GLU A 163 -5.01 -13.32 8.75
CA GLU A 163 -4.22 -13.27 7.50
C GLU A 163 -4.25 -11.87 6.87
N VAL A 164 -5.44 -11.26 6.81
CA VAL A 164 -5.60 -9.88 6.30
C VAL A 164 -4.88 -8.89 7.19
N GLU A 165 -5.01 -9.00 8.51
CA GLU A 165 -4.34 -8.12 9.48
C GLU A 165 -2.82 -8.18 9.31
N ALA A 166 -2.23 -9.38 9.21
CA ALA A 166 -0.79 -9.53 9.04
C ALA A 166 -0.29 -8.81 7.78
N VAL A 167 -1.01 -8.91 6.67
CA VAL A 167 -0.66 -8.22 5.42
C VAL A 167 -0.89 -6.72 5.53
N PHE A 168 -2.02 -6.30 6.10
CA PHE A 168 -2.39 -4.89 6.27
C PHE A 168 -1.37 -4.16 7.16
N VAL A 169 -1.09 -4.67 8.36
CA VAL A 169 -0.16 -4.07 9.32
C VAL A 169 1.24 -3.96 8.71
N ARG A 170 1.73 -5.03 8.07
CA ARG A 170 3.01 -5.01 7.35
C ARG A 170 3.00 -3.92 6.28
N ALA A 171 2.00 -3.92 5.39
CA ALA A 171 1.97 -3.01 4.25
C ALA A 171 1.87 -1.54 4.68
N VAL A 172 1.10 -1.22 5.72
CA VAL A 172 1.02 0.14 6.28
C VAL A 172 2.36 0.54 6.90
N ARG A 173 3.00 -0.34 7.68
CA ARG A 173 4.33 -0.06 8.27
C ARG A 173 5.38 0.19 7.20
N GLU A 174 5.41 -0.60 6.12
CA GLU A 174 6.30 -0.35 4.97
C GLU A 174 6.04 1.01 4.32
N LEU A 175 4.79 1.43 4.26
CA LEU A 175 4.39 2.69 3.64
C LEU A 175 4.82 3.89 4.51
N VAL A 176 4.64 3.79 5.83
CA VAL A 176 5.15 4.76 6.81
C VAL A 176 6.68 4.78 6.80
N TRP A 177 7.34 3.62 6.74
CA TRP A 177 8.80 3.48 6.65
C TRP A 177 9.36 4.24 5.46
N ARG A 178 8.89 3.96 4.24
CA ARG A 178 9.32 4.68 3.03
C ARG A 178 9.13 6.18 3.16
N ARG A 179 8.03 6.61 3.77
CA ARG A 179 7.74 8.03 3.97
C ARG A 179 8.71 8.68 4.96
N ALA A 180 9.04 8.00 6.05
CA ALA A 180 9.95 8.53 7.06
C ALA A 180 11.35 8.81 6.48
N PHE A 181 11.87 7.93 5.63
CA PHE A 181 13.15 8.17 4.94
C PHE A 181 13.10 9.31 3.94
N GLN A 182 11.97 9.53 3.28
CA GLN A 182 11.82 10.64 2.32
C GLN A 182 11.70 12.00 3.01
N ASP A 183 11.13 12.00 4.22
CA ASP A 183 10.92 13.21 5.01
C ASP A 183 12.09 13.48 5.98
N ASP A 184 13.15 12.65 5.97
CA ASP A 184 14.25 12.64 6.96
C ASP A 184 13.73 12.60 8.41
N ASP A 185 12.61 11.88 8.62
CA ASP A 185 11.91 11.76 9.90
C ASP A 185 12.53 10.65 10.76
N VAL A 186 13.63 11.01 11.42
CA VAL A 186 14.42 10.12 12.28
C VAL A 186 13.57 9.53 13.41
N ASP A 187 12.69 10.32 14.02
CA ASP A 187 11.88 9.87 15.17
C ASP A 187 10.91 8.76 14.76
N THR A 188 10.29 8.88 13.58
CA THR A 188 9.43 7.82 13.03
C THR A 188 10.25 6.56 12.68
N VAL A 189 11.46 6.71 12.13
CA VAL A 189 12.34 5.55 11.84
C VAL A 189 12.69 4.80 13.13
N VAL A 190 13.11 5.52 14.18
CA VAL A 190 13.42 4.93 15.50
C VAL A 190 12.21 4.20 16.07
N SER A 191 11.05 4.85 16.10
CA SER A 191 9.78 4.26 16.57
C SER A 191 9.42 2.97 15.81
N LEU A 192 9.63 2.95 14.49
CA LEU A 192 9.37 1.74 13.69
C LEU A 192 10.38 0.61 14.00
N ILE A 193 11.65 0.92 14.21
CA ILE A 193 12.68 -0.06 14.61
C ILE A 193 12.34 -0.67 15.98
N GLU A 194 11.95 0.15 16.95
CA GLU A 194 11.52 -0.30 18.28
C GLU A 194 10.31 -1.26 18.19
N ARG A 195 9.44 -1.04 17.20
CA ARG A 195 8.29 -1.90 16.88
C ARG A 195 8.65 -3.10 16.00
N ARG A 196 9.93 -3.43 15.91
CA ARG A 196 10.50 -4.56 15.16
C ARG A 196 10.22 -4.51 13.66
N MET A 197 10.22 -3.30 13.08
CA MET A 197 10.24 -3.16 11.63
C MET A 197 11.50 -3.82 11.07
N ASP A 198 11.36 -4.59 9.99
CA ASP A 198 12.51 -5.15 9.30
C ASP A 198 13.26 -4.03 8.56
N VAL A 199 14.47 -3.74 9.00
CA VAL A 199 15.34 -2.69 8.44
C VAL A 199 15.79 -2.99 7.01
N ASN A 200 15.65 -4.24 6.55
CA ASN A 200 15.96 -4.64 5.17
C ASN A 200 14.81 -4.37 4.20
N VAL A 201 13.66 -3.87 4.69
CA VAL A 201 12.57 -3.41 3.83
C VAL A 201 13.10 -2.32 2.91
N MET A 202 12.82 -2.48 1.61
CA MET A 202 13.25 -1.53 0.61
C MET A 202 12.52 -0.18 0.76
N VAL A 203 13.31 0.88 0.79
CA VAL A 203 12.84 2.27 0.79
C VAL A 203 12.53 2.71 -0.65
N SER A 204 13.36 2.28 -1.61
CA SER A 204 13.21 2.53 -3.04
C SER A 204 13.17 1.21 -3.83
N ARG A 205 13.09 1.25 -5.17
CA ARG A 205 13.17 0.04 -6.01
C ARG A 205 14.49 -0.73 -5.84
N HIS A 206 15.57 -0.03 -5.52
CA HIS A 206 16.93 -0.59 -5.50
C HIS A 206 17.62 -0.46 -4.15
N ASP A 207 17.01 0.26 -3.21
CA ASP A 207 17.64 0.58 -1.95
C ASP A 207 16.90 0.00 -0.74
N THR A 208 17.67 -0.70 0.10
CA THR A 208 17.33 -0.91 1.51
C THR A 208 17.44 0.41 2.26
N ALA A 209 16.98 0.44 3.52
CA ALA A 209 17.18 1.63 4.35
C ALA A 209 18.65 2.01 4.47
N LEU A 210 19.55 1.04 4.65
CA LEU A 210 20.98 1.32 4.81
C LEU A 210 21.58 1.93 3.54
N THR A 211 21.32 1.34 2.37
CA THR A 211 21.85 1.86 1.10
C THR A 211 21.24 3.22 0.76
N TRP A 212 19.96 3.44 1.06
CA TRP A 212 19.30 4.72 0.87
C TRP A 212 19.95 5.81 1.72
N VAL A 213 20.14 5.56 3.02
CA VAL A 213 20.71 6.54 3.95
C VAL A 213 22.14 6.90 3.58
N THR A 214 22.96 5.93 3.16
CA THR A 214 24.34 6.21 2.74
C THR A 214 24.43 7.10 1.50
N GLN A 215 23.41 7.10 0.65
CA GLN A 215 23.39 7.88 -0.60
C GLN A 215 22.67 9.22 -0.45
N TYR A 216 21.59 9.25 0.35
CA TYR A 216 20.62 10.36 0.35
C TYR A 216 20.19 10.82 1.74
N GLY A 217 20.51 10.05 2.79
CA GLY A 217 19.99 10.32 4.14
C GLY A 217 20.69 11.49 4.82
N GLY A 218 19.98 12.15 5.74
CA GLY A 218 20.58 13.14 6.62
C GLY A 218 21.61 12.52 7.57
N PRO A 219 22.55 13.31 8.12
CA PRO A 219 23.63 12.82 8.98
C PRO A 219 23.13 12.13 10.26
N ARG A 220 21.88 12.39 10.66
CA ARG A 220 21.23 11.79 11.84
C ARG A 220 20.57 10.44 11.57
N MET A 221 20.24 10.14 10.31
CA MET A 221 19.50 8.93 9.95
C MET A 221 20.37 7.67 10.03
N LEU A 222 21.66 7.76 9.70
CA LEU A 222 22.58 6.62 9.75
C LEU A 222 22.81 6.10 11.18
N PRO A 223 23.15 6.95 12.17
CA PRO A 223 23.23 6.51 13.57
C PRO A 223 21.93 5.87 14.06
N ALA A 224 20.78 6.49 13.75
CA ALA A 224 19.47 5.98 14.16
C ALA A 224 19.19 4.58 13.60
N LEU A 225 19.54 4.32 12.34
CA LEU A 225 19.37 3.00 11.72
C LEU A 225 20.31 1.94 12.31
N LEU A 226 21.52 2.34 12.72
CA LEU A 226 22.53 1.45 13.31
C LEU A 226 22.34 1.22 14.82
N GLY A 227 21.34 1.83 15.44
CA GLY A 227 21.11 1.77 16.89
C GLY A 227 22.12 2.55 17.71
N GLY A 228 22.86 3.48 17.08
CA GLY A 228 23.67 4.46 17.78
C GLY A 228 22.82 5.64 18.21
N GLU A 229 23.11 6.24 19.37
CA GLU A 229 22.53 7.54 19.70
C GLU A 229 22.89 8.54 18.58
N PRO A 230 21.93 9.30 18.04
CA PRO A 230 22.23 10.31 17.05
C PRO A 230 23.16 11.34 17.70
N ALA A 231 24.43 11.35 17.30
CA ALA A 231 25.43 12.29 17.78
C ALA A 231 24.92 13.71 17.48
N LEU A 232 24.44 14.39 18.53
CA LEU A 232 23.68 15.63 18.42
C LEU A 232 24.51 16.84 17.98
N ASP A 233 25.85 16.71 17.92
CA ASP A 233 26.76 17.83 17.67
C ASP A 233 28.00 17.45 16.84
N LEU A 234 27.82 16.80 15.68
CA LEU A 234 28.90 16.81 14.69
C LEU A 234 28.79 18.10 13.87
N PRO A 235 29.76 19.03 13.97
CA PRO A 235 29.76 20.21 13.12
C PRO A 235 29.77 19.75 11.67
N VAL A 236 28.84 20.27 10.87
CA VAL A 236 28.80 20.07 9.43
C VAL A 236 30.04 20.74 8.86
N ALA A 237 31.16 20.01 8.85
CA ALA A 237 32.30 20.34 8.02
C ALA A 237 31.81 20.20 6.58
N GLY A 238 31.69 21.33 5.89
CA GLY A 238 31.02 21.43 4.61
C GLY A 238 31.43 20.34 3.61
N GLY A 239 30.44 19.85 2.88
CA GLY A 239 30.60 18.98 1.73
C GLY A 239 29.71 17.75 1.77
N TRP A 240 28.56 17.85 1.11
CA TRP A 240 28.06 16.86 0.15
C TRP A 240 27.44 17.63 -1.03
#